data_AF-A0A1S6J7M3-F1
#
_entry.id   AF-A0A1S6J7M3-F1
#
_cell.length_a   1.000
_cell.length_b   1.000
_cell.length_c   1.000
_cell.angle_alpha   90.00
_cell.angle_beta   90.00
_cell.angle_gamma   90.00
#
_symmetry.space_group_name_H-M   'P 1'
#
loop_
_entity.id
_entity.type
_entity.pdbx_description
1 polymer ?
#
loop_
_entity_poly.entity_id
_entity_poly.type
_entity_poly.pdbx_seq_one_letter_code
_entity_poly.pdbx_strand_id
1 'polypeptide(L)' 'MNDGTVTLPWLVFRQDDNGNRYRVGRYATRAEAQKIADTLDGRGHKQLYWVEELGANGTGTAD' A
#
# COMPACT_ATOMS: atom_id res chain seq x y z
N MET A 1 -20.99 -1.34 22.07
CA MET A 1 -19.64 -0.79 21.83
C MET A 1 -19.20 -1.35 20.49
N ASN A 2 -19.27 -0.56 19.42
CA ASN A 2 -18.75 -1.00 18.12
C ASN A 2 -17.24 -0.85 18.21
N ASP A 3 -16.52 -1.97 18.38
CA ASP A 3 -15.10 -2.05 18.09
C ASP A 3 -14.94 -1.75 16.61
N GLY A 4 -14.91 -0.44 16.31
CA GLY A 4 -14.65 0.14 15.01
C GLY A 4 -13.19 -0.15 14.69
N THR A 5 -12.91 -1.42 14.39
CA THR A 5 -11.72 -1.84 13.69
C THR A 5 -11.79 -1.13 12.34
N VAL A 6 -11.26 0.09 12.29
CA VAL A 6 -11.10 0.83 11.05
C VAL A 6 -10.22 -0.04 10.19
N THR A 7 -10.84 -0.82 9.32
CA THR A 7 -10.13 -1.59 8.33
C THR A 7 -9.48 -0.54 7.45
N LEU A 8 -8.15 -0.56 7.43
CA LEU A 8 -7.35 0.24 6.52
C LEU A 8 -6.88 -0.69 5.42
N PRO A 9 -7.77 -1.06 4.47
CA PRO A 9 -7.48 -2.09 3.50
C PRO A 9 -6.45 -1.61 2.47
N TRP A 10 -6.24 -0.31 2.32
CA TRP A 10 -5.33 0.24 1.32
C TRP A 10 -3.92 0.39 1.88
N LEU A 11 -2.97 -0.31 1.28
CA LEU A 11 -1.56 -0.29 1.61
C LEU A 11 -0.79 0.48 0.55
N VAL A 12 0.21 1.25 0.97
CA VAL A 12 1.20 1.80 0.04
C VAL A 12 2.51 1.05 0.25
N PHE A 13 3.04 0.51 -0.83
CA PHE A 13 4.33 -0.15 -0.87
C PHE A 13 5.34 0.69 -1.65
N ARG A 14 6.61 0.52 -1.28
CA ARG A 14 7.78 1.03 -1.98
C ARG A 14 8.68 -0.15 -2.31
N GLN A 15 9.15 -0.25 -3.55
CA GLN A 15 10.29 -1.08 -3.93
C GLN A 15 11.47 -0.19 -4.32
N ASP A 16 12.65 -0.48 -3.77
CA ASP A 16 13.88 0.12 -4.28
C ASP A 16 14.49 -0.69 -5.44
N ASP A 17 15.53 -0.16 -6.06
CA ASP A 17 16.26 -0.81 -7.15
C ASP A 17 17.03 -2.07 -6.72
N ASN A 18 17.23 -2.24 -5.40
CA ASN A 18 17.76 -3.46 -4.82
C ASN A 18 16.68 -4.56 -4.68
N GLY A 19 15.44 -4.26 -5.03
CA GLY A 19 14.31 -5.18 -4.94
C GLY A 19 13.66 -5.24 -3.55
N ASN A 20 14.15 -4.46 -2.57
CA ASN A 20 13.59 -4.47 -1.23
C ASN A 20 12.22 -3.81 -1.24
N ARG A 21 11.23 -4.50 -0.68
CA ARG A 21 9.85 -4.02 -0.59
C ARG A 21 9.53 -3.60 0.84
N TYR A 22 9.14 -2.35 1.01
CA TYR A 22 8.76 -1.78 2.29
C TYR A 22 7.34 -1.25 2.24
N ARG A 23 6.59 -1.50 3.31
CA ARG A 23 5.27 -0.92 3.50
C ARG A 23 5.41 0.48 4.08
N VAL A 24 4.95 1.47 3.32
CA VAL A 24 5.03 2.89 3.67
C VAL A 24 3.88 3.30 4.60
N GLY A 25 2.67 2.77 4.38
CA GLY A 25 1.49 3.18 5.15
C GLY A 25 0.26 2.31 4.94
N ARG A 26 -0.77 2.56 5.77
CA ARG A 26 -2.12 1.99 5.67
C ARG A 26 -3.14 3.13 5.65
N TYR A 27 -4.14 3.02 4.79
CA TYR A 27 -5.13 4.05 4.52
C TYR A 27 -6.54 3.48 4.46
N ALA A 28 -7.51 4.32 4.79
CA ALA A 28 -8.93 3.97 4.77
C ALA A 28 -9.46 3.94 3.33
N THR A 29 -8.91 4.79 2.45
CA THR A 29 -9.36 4.91 1.06
C THR A 29 -8.20 4.73 0.06
N ARG A 30 -8.54 4.20 -1.12
CA ARG A 30 -7.59 4.09 -2.25
C ARG A 30 -7.06 5.45 -2.67
N ALA A 31 -7.90 6.47 -2.68
CA ALA A 31 -7.53 7.81 -3.13
C ALA A 31 -6.45 8.44 -2.24
N GLU A 32 -6.56 8.26 -0.91
CA GLU A 32 -5.51 8.70 0.02
C GLU A 32 -4.20 7.93 -0.20
N ALA A 33 -4.28 6.60 -0.32
CA ALA A 33 -3.11 5.77 -0.59
C ALA A 33 -2.43 6.15 -1.92
N GLN A 34 -3.20 6.36 -2.98
CA GLN A 34 -2.68 6.72 -4.30
C GLN A 34 -2.03 8.09 -4.28
N LYS A 35 -2.66 9.08 -3.64
CA LYS A 35 -2.07 10.41 -3.49
C LYS A 35 -0.71 10.35 -2.80
N ILE A 36 -0.55 9.48 -1.79
CA ILE A 36 0.74 9.28 -1.13
C ILE A 36 1.75 8.63 -2.07
N ALA A 37 1.37 7.57 -2.80
CA ALA A 37 2.23 6.94 -3.79
C ALA A 37 2.71 7.95 -4.84
N ASP A 38 1.80 8.73 -5.42
CA ASP A 38 2.11 9.76 -6.43
C ASP A 38 3.00 10.88 -5.87
N THR A 39 2.78 11.29 -4.62
CA THR A 39 3.60 12.32 -3.95
C THR A 39 5.04 11.83 -3.68
N LEU A 40 5.21 10.52 -3.46
CA LEU A 40 6.50 9.91 -3.18
C LEU A 40 7.28 9.59 -4.46
N ASP A 41 6.59 9.23 -5.55
CA ASP A 41 7.17 8.97 -6.87
C ASP A 41 7.89 10.20 -7.45
N GLY A 42 7.33 11.40 -7.27
CA GLY A 42 7.86 12.64 -7.83
C GLY A 42 9.18 13.16 -7.24
N ARG A 43 9.80 12.49 -6.26
CA ARG A 43 11.00 12.98 -5.54
C ARG A 43 12.34 12.50 -6.08
N GLY A 44 12.33 11.69 -7.13
CA GLY A 44 13.55 11.23 -7.80
C GLY A 44 14.21 10.02 -7.12
N HIS A 45 14.84 9.21 -7.97
CA HIS A 45 15.43 7.87 -7.74
C HIS A 45 14.49 6.68 -8.02
N LYS A 46 15.10 5.55 -8.40
CA LYS A 46 14.56 4.29 -8.96
C LYS A 46 13.62 3.51 -8.01
N GLN A 47 12.74 4.21 -7.32
CA GLN A 47 11.83 3.62 -6.35
C GLN A 47 10.45 3.56 -6.95
N LEU A 48 9.86 2.36 -6.93
CA LEU A 48 8.50 2.14 -7.39
C LEU A 48 7.56 2.24 -6.20
N TYR A 49 6.54 3.09 -6.31
CA TYR A 49 5.47 3.19 -5.33
C TYR A 49 4.16 2.69 -5.92
N TRP A 50 3.45 1.82 -5.20
CA TRP A 50 2.13 1.35 -5.64
C TRP A 50 1.19 1.10 -4.45
N VAL A 51 -0.09 1.03 -4.77
CA VAL A 51 -1.18 0.79 -3.81
C VAL A 51 -1.68 -0.65 -3.95
N GLU A 52 -1.89 -1.33 -2.83
CA GLU A 52 -2.45 -2.67 -2.77
C GLU A 52 -3.62 -2.74 -1.78
N GLU A 53 -4.67 -3.49 -2.12
CA GLU A 53 -5.84 -3.69 -1.25
C GLU A 53 -5.75 -5.03 -0.51
N LEU A 54 -5.84 -5.00 0.82
CA LEU A 54 -5.85 -6.17 1.72
C LEU A 54 -7.06 -7.09 1.55
N GLY A 55 -8.00 -6.77 0.65
CA GLY A 55 -9.19 -7.58 0.35
C GLY A 55 -9.19 -8.23 -1.04
N ALA A 56 -8.27 -7.88 -1.94
CA ALA A 56 -8.35 -8.31 -3.34
C ALA A 56 -7.45 -9.51 -3.68
N ASN A 57 -6.40 -9.80 -2.90
CA ASN A 57 -5.45 -10.89 -3.18
C ASN A 57 -5.04 -11.68 -1.92
N GLY A 58 -5.99 -11.94 -1.02
CA GLY A 58 -5.83 -12.80 0.16
C GLY A 58 -6.47 -14.19 0.04
N THR A 59 -7.10 -14.51 -1.08
CA THR A 59 -7.55 -15.88 -1.43
C THR A 59 -6.57 -16.47 -2.43
N GLY A 60 -5.43 -16.95 -1.95
CA GLY A 60 -4.39 -17.48 -2.81
C GLY A 60 -3.19 -18.11 -2.10
N THR A 61 -3.37 -18.66 -0.90
CA THR A 61 -2.53 -19.79 -0.48
C THR A 61 -3.42 -21.01 -0.52
N ALA A 62 -3.31 -21.74 -1.62
CA ALA A 62 -3.82 -23.09 -1.78
C ALA A 62 -2.98 -24.06 -0.92
N ASP A 63 -3.68 -25.06 -0.37
CA ASP A 63 -3.22 -26.30 0.29
C ASP A 63 -2.46 -26.19 1.63
#